data_AF-A0A0G4IIR6-F1
#
_entry.id   AF-A0A0G4IIR6-F1
#
_cell.length_a   1.000
_cell.length_b   1.000
_cell.length_c   1.000
_cell.angle_alpha   90.00
_cell.angle_beta   90.00
_cell.angle_gamma   90.00
#
_symmetry.space_group_name_H-M   'P 1'
#
loop_
_entity.id
_entity.type
_entity.pdbx_description
1 polymer ?
#
loop_
_entity_poly.entity_id
_entity_poly.type
_entity_poly.pdbx_seq_one_letter_code
_entity_poly.pdbx_strand_id
1 'polypeptide(L)'
;MAVATIAICLPLLWWFQSPGQGIVLDQGVPCVDNGDRVCGRLIVDRFASDSEVDSLLRIVKHGLRFGGGEGPASILDLFSSAVSHGRHFIDVYRALQSRHVPPFNRDDIATFQRVINRTLALAEAKFHVPGQPLYLTSPTFFTRINGSVPPKTKHDVYWETHIDRIQYGSFAVTALLYLNSLGTDFTGGRFLFVNSSEEVYRVEPRRARLLMFSSGSENAHGVEQVVQGSRFALTIAFTRDATKEAPPLRQ
;
A
#
# COMPACT_ATOMS: atom_id res chain seq x y z
N MET A 1 30.16 15.42 62.68
CA MET A 1 29.42 16.43 61.89
C MET A 1 30.08 16.52 60.52
N ALA A 2 29.46 15.91 59.50
CA ALA A 2 29.80 16.10 58.09
C ALA A 2 28.60 15.67 57.26
N VAL A 3 28.27 16.49 56.26
CA VAL A 3 27.07 16.49 55.42
C VAL A 3 27.26 15.57 54.21
N ALA A 4 26.21 14.85 53.79
CA ALA A 4 26.06 14.33 52.43
C ALA A 4 24.56 14.05 52.17
N THR A 5 23.82 15.02 51.62
CA THR A 5 23.45 15.18 50.20
C THR A 5 22.52 14.08 49.66
N ILE A 6 21.28 14.49 49.41
CA ILE A 6 20.17 13.73 48.80
C ILE A 6 20.45 13.57 47.31
N ALA A 7 20.40 12.33 46.81
CA ALA A 7 20.32 12.02 45.37
C ALA A 7 18.96 11.37 45.08
N ILE A 8 18.19 12.05 44.22
CA ILE A 8 16.86 11.70 43.75
C ILE A 8 16.99 10.49 42.82
N CYS A 9 16.31 9.39 43.14
CA CYS A 9 16.17 8.24 42.26
C CYS A 9 14.78 8.29 41.61
N LEU A 10 14.73 8.64 40.32
CA LEU A 10 13.56 8.54 39.46
C LEU A 10 13.22 7.05 39.23
N PRO A 11 11.94 6.64 39.29
CA PRO A 11 11.59 5.24 39.12
C PRO A 11 11.70 4.80 37.66
N LEU A 12 12.34 3.63 37.50
CA LEU A 12 12.37 2.82 36.30
C LEU A 12 10.94 2.50 35.82
N LEU A 13 10.53 3.10 34.70
CA LEU A 13 9.41 2.61 33.89
C LEU A 13 9.98 1.64 32.84
N TRP A 14 9.99 0.36 33.21
CA TRP A 14 10.26 -0.73 32.29
C TRP A 14 9.16 -0.82 31.25
N TRP A 15 9.62 -0.94 30.01
CA TRP A 15 8.85 -1.19 28.81
C TRP A 15 8.09 -2.52 28.91
N PHE A 16 6.77 -2.46 28.95
CA PHE A 16 5.95 -3.59 28.51
C PHE A 16 5.91 -3.57 26.97
N GLN A 17 6.77 -4.36 26.33
CA GLN A 17 6.62 -4.70 24.91
C GLN A 17 5.58 -5.81 24.77
N SER A 18 4.43 -5.46 24.18
CA SER A 18 3.41 -6.44 23.76
C SER A 18 3.94 -7.31 22.62
N PRO A 19 3.61 -8.61 22.57
CA PRO A 19 4.12 -9.52 21.56
C PRO A 19 3.43 -9.28 20.21
N GLY A 20 4.19 -8.97 19.15
CA GLY A 20 3.76 -9.28 17.78
C GLY A 20 3.93 -8.27 16.64
N GLN A 21 4.55 -7.10 16.83
CA GLN A 21 4.73 -6.13 15.73
C GLN A 21 6.19 -5.98 15.33
N GLY A 22 6.59 -6.70 14.27
CA GLY A 22 7.83 -6.42 13.56
C GLY A 22 7.69 -5.11 12.80
N ILE A 23 7.86 -3.99 13.51
CA ILE A 23 7.95 -2.66 12.93
C ILE A 23 9.40 -2.45 12.53
N VAL A 24 9.71 -2.59 11.24
CA VAL A 24 10.99 -2.11 10.70
C VAL A 24 10.73 -0.71 10.20
N LEU A 25 11.19 0.28 10.98
CA LEU A 25 11.19 1.66 10.57
C LEU A 25 12.59 2.02 10.09
N ASP A 26 12.71 2.37 8.82
CA ASP A 26 13.89 3.13 8.38
C ASP A 26 13.56 4.62 8.64
N GLN A 27 13.77 5.05 9.88
CA GLN A 27 13.60 6.45 10.30
C GLN A 27 14.78 7.34 9.87
N GLY A 28 15.78 6.77 9.17
CA GLY A 28 16.98 7.47 8.73
C GLY A 28 16.92 8.03 7.32
N VAL A 29 15.81 7.86 6.59
CA VAL A 29 15.68 8.35 5.21
C VAL A 29 15.45 9.87 5.22
N PRO A 30 16.43 10.70 4.79
CA PRO A 30 16.24 12.14 4.75
C PRO A 30 15.22 12.50 3.67
N CYS A 31 14.35 13.46 3.96
CA CYS A 31 13.47 14.03 2.93
C CYS A 31 14.31 14.67 1.82
N VAL A 32 14.01 14.33 0.57
CA VAL A 32 14.69 14.90 -0.60
C VAL A 32 13.87 16.03 -1.22
N ASP A 33 12.55 15.93 -1.19
CA ASP A 33 11.67 16.94 -1.77
C ASP A 33 11.48 18.13 -0.83
N ASN A 34 11.67 19.35 -1.37
CA ASN A 34 11.47 20.60 -0.65
C ASN A 34 9.98 20.79 -0.30
N GLY A 35 9.60 20.46 0.92
CA GLY A 35 8.22 20.60 1.42
C GLY A 35 7.86 19.55 2.47
N ASP A 36 8.50 18.39 2.45
CA ASP A 36 8.28 17.35 3.45
C ASP A 36 9.13 17.59 4.69
N ARG A 37 8.49 17.37 5.84
CA ARG A 37 9.13 17.48 7.16
C ARG A 37 9.35 16.13 7.84
N VAL A 38 8.67 15.08 7.35
CA VAL A 38 8.70 13.73 7.92
C VAL A 38 8.71 12.74 6.76
N CYS A 39 9.82 12.03 6.61
CA CYS A 39 10.02 11.01 5.61
C CYS A 39 10.48 9.71 6.27
N GLY A 40 10.22 8.58 5.61
CA GLY A 40 10.62 7.30 6.13
C GLY A 40 9.90 6.13 5.48
N ARG A 41 10.29 4.94 5.92
CA ARG A 41 9.71 3.66 5.49
C ARG A 41 9.29 2.87 6.71
N LEU A 42 8.18 2.15 6.60
CA LEU A 42 7.56 1.36 7.65
C LEU A 42 7.11 0.02 7.06
N ILE A 43 7.52 -1.07 7.69
CA ILE A 43 6.94 -2.40 7.45
C ILE A 43 6.18 -2.83 8.69
N VAL A 44 4.95 -3.32 8.52
CA VAL A 44 4.13 -3.93 9.58
C VAL A 44 3.69 -5.31 9.13
N ASP A 45 4.25 -6.33 9.76
CA ASP A 45 3.81 -7.71 9.58
C ASP A 45 2.46 -7.97 10.28
N ARG A 46 1.63 -8.82 9.66
CA ARG A 46 0.29 -9.16 10.17
C ARG A 46 -0.58 -7.92 10.45
N PHE A 47 -0.47 -6.92 9.58
CA PHE A 47 -1.28 -5.70 9.66
C PHE A 47 -2.77 -5.98 9.44
N ALA A 48 -3.08 -6.93 8.55
CA ALA A 48 -4.43 -7.46 8.36
C ALA A 48 -4.54 -8.87 8.93
N SER A 49 -5.73 -9.28 9.36
CA SER A 49 -5.97 -10.68 9.68
C SER A 49 -6.07 -11.52 8.40
N ASP A 50 -5.91 -12.84 8.50
CA ASP A 50 -6.09 -13.73 7.35
C ASP A 50 -7.49 -13.62 6.75
N SER A 51 -8.53 -13.48 7.59
CA SER A 51 -9.90 -13.31 7.13
C SER A 51 -10.10 -11.98 6.37
N GLU A 52 -9.46 -10.90 6.82
CA GLU A 52 -9.48 -9.62 6.11
C GLU A 52 -8.78 -9.74 4.75
N VAL A 53 -7.62 -10.40 4.69
CA VAL A 53 -6.92 -10.64 3.43
C VAL A 53 -7.77 -11.50 2.49
N ASP A 54 -8.48 -12.51 2.99
CA ASP A 54 -9.38 -13.33 2.17
C ASP A 54 -10.55 -12.52 1.61
N SER A 55 -11.14 -11.62 2.40
CA SER A 55 -12.15 -10.66 1.92
C SER A 55 -11.61 -9.78 0.79
N LEU A 56 -10.41 -9.22 0.96
CA LEU A 56 -9.77 -8.38 -0.05
C LEU A 56 -9.43 -9.18 -1.32
N LEU A 57 -8.97 -10.42 -1.17
CA LEU A 57 -8.73 -11.33 -2.30
C LEU A 57 -10.01 -11.68 -3.05
N ARG A 58 -11.14 -11.88 -2.35
CA ARG A 58 -12.43 -12.11 -3.00
C ARG A 58 -12.85 -10.91 -3.84
N ILE A 59 -12.69 -9.69 -3.34
CA ILE A 59 -12.97 -8.46 -4.11
C ILE A 59 -12.16 -8.43 -5.40
N VAL A 60 -10.83 -8.45 -5.31
CA VAL A 60 -9.98 -8.31 -6.49
C VAL A 60 -10.15 -9.47 -7.46
N LYS A 61 -10.23 -10.71 -6.98
CA LYS A 61 -10.46 -11.86 -7.86
C LYS A 61 -11.81 -11.77 -8.54
N HIS A 62 -12.87 -11.35 -7.84
CA HIS A 62 -14.20 -11.19 -8.42
C HIS A 62 -14.23 -10.07 -9.47
N GLY A 63 -13.70 -8.89 -9.15
CA GLY A 63 -13.63 -7.76 -10.08
C GLY A 63 -12.83 -8.09 -11.34
N LEU A 64 -11.73 -8.84 -11.19
CA LEU A 64 -10.90 -9.25 -12.32
C LEU A 64 -11.42 -10.48 -13.09
N ARG A 65 -12.59 -11.06 -12.75
CA ARG A 65 -13.18 -12.19 -13.51
C ARG A 65 -13.60 -11.78 -14.92
N PHE A 66 -14.05 -10.54 -15.09
CA PHE A 66 -14.56 -10.01 -16.36
C PHE A 66 -13.58 -9.05 -17.03
N GLY A 67 -12.48 -8.72 -16.34
CA GLY A 67 -11.50 -7.75 -16.77
C GLY A 67 -10.13 -8.13 -16.26
N GLY A 68 -9.26 -8.54 -17.17
CA GLY A 68 -7.82 -8.55 -16.95
C GLY A 68 -7.18 -7.64 -17.98
N GLY A 69 -6.07 -7.01 -17.60
CA GLY A 69 -5.17 -6.43 -18.58
C GLY A 69 -4.71 -7.50 -19.57
N GLU A 70 -4.42 -7.07 -20.79
CA GLU A 70 -3.91 -7.93 -21.85
C GLU A 70 -2.48 -8.45 -21.56
N GLY A 71 -1.75 -7.75 -20.69
CA GLY A 71 -0.44 -8.12 -20.17
C GLY A 71 -0.46 -8.58 -18.70
N PRO A 72 0.71 -8.65 -18.04
CA PRO A 72 0.87 -9.18 -16.69
C PRO A 72 0.12 -8.39 -15.63
N ALA A 73 0.06 -7.06 -15.75
CA ALA A 73 -0.54 -6.19 -14.77
C ALA A 73 -2.05 -6.04 -15.02
N SER A 74 -2.85 -6.08 -13.95
CA SER A 74 -4.27 -5.77 -13.98
C SER A 74 -4.64 -5.02 -12.72
N ILE A 75 -5.46 -3.98 -12.88
CA ILE A 75 -5.83 -3.05 -11.82
C ILE A 75 -7.36 -3.09 -11.60
N LEU A 76 -7.76 -2.97 -10.35
CA LEU A 76 -9.13 -2.71 -9.94
C LEU A 76 -9.14 -1.55 -8.92
N ASP A 77 -9.81 -0.45 -9.27
CA ASP A 77 -10.04 0.69 -8.39
C ASP A 77 -11.55 0.82 -8.13
N LEU A 78 -11.94 0.61 -6.87
CA LEU A 78 -13.35 0.68 -6.45
C LEU A 78 -13.88 2.12 -6.38
N PHE A 79 -13.01 3.11 -6.14
CA PHE A 79 -13.42 4.52 -6.03
C PHE A 79 -13.75 5.09 -7.41
N SER A 80 -12.86 4.88 -8.38
CA SER A 80 -13.10 5.31 -9.76
C SER A 80 -13.97 4.34 -10.57
N SER A 81 -14.29 3.16 -10.00
CA SER A 81 -14.95 2.04 -10.69
C SER A 81 -14.13 1.41 -11.82
N ALA A 82 -12.86 1.79 -12.00
CA ALA A 82 -12.04 1.32 -13.11
C ALA A 82 -11.55 -0.12 -12.88
N VAL A 83 -11.73 -0.99 -13.87
CA VAL A 83 -11.08 -2.31 -13.93
C VAL A 83 -10.41 -2.52 -15.28
N SER A 84 -9.19 -3.08 -15.28
CA SER A 84 -8.48 -3.39 -16.52
C SER A 84 -9.26 -4.40 -17.35
N HIS A 85 -9.41 -4.14 -18.65
CA HIS A 85 -10.07 -5.03 -19.60
C HIS A 85 -9.38 -4.92 -20.97
N GLY A 86 -8.55 -5.90 -21.30
CA GLY A 86 -7.68 -5.85 -22.48
C GLY A 86 -6.71 -4.67 -22.36
N ARG A 87 -6.78 -3.73 -23.30
CA ARG A 87 -5.92 -2.52 -23.36
C ARG A 87 -6.56 -1.27 -22.76
N HIS A 88 -7.75 -1.38 -22.18
CA HIS A 88 -8.53 -0.25 -21.70
C HIS A 88 -9.06 -0.51 -20.28
N PHE A 89 -9.66 0.51 -19.67
CA PHE A 89 -10.42 0.38 -18.44
C PHE A 89 -11.92 0.43 -18.72
N ILE A 90 -12.70 -0.36 -17.98
CA ILE A 90 -14.16 -0.32 -18.00
C ILE A 90 -14.72 -0.07 -16.59
N ASP A 91 -16.00 0.30 -16.50
CA ASP A 91 -16.71 0.43 -15.21
C ASP A 91 -17.07 -0.96 -14.67
N VAL A 92 -16.45 -1.36 -13.55
CA VAL A 92 -16.63 -2.67 -12.93
C VAL A 92 -18.04 -2.89 -12.37
N TYR A 93 -18.67 -1.84 -11.83
CA TYR A 93 -20.01 -1.95 -11.26
C TYR A 93 -21.05 -2.15 -12.36
N ARG A 94 -20.86 -1.50 -13.51
CA ARG A 94 -21.67 -1.74 -14.72
C ARG A 94 -21.42 -3.13 -15.29
N ALA A 95 -20.16 -3.57 -15.37
CA ALA A 95 -19.81 -4.88 -15.91
C ALA A 95 -20.36 -6.05 -15.06
N LEU A 96 -20.42 -5.88 -13.73
CA LEU A 96 -20.94 -6.85 -12.79
C LEU A 96 -22.43 -6.67 -12.48
N GLN A 97 -23.10 -5.69 -13.10
CA GLN A 97 -24.47 -5.34 -12.74
C GLN A 97 -25.42 -6.52 -13.03
N SER A 98 -26.11 -6.96 -11.99
CA SER A 98 -27.16 -7.98 -12.06
C SER A 98 -28.42 -7.46 -11.38
N ARG A 99 -29.60 -7.94 -11.83
CA ARG A 99 -30.90 -7.49 -11.32
C ARG A 99 -31.12 -7.78 -9.83
N HIS A 100 -30.44 -8.80 -9.27
CA HIS A 100 -30.71 -9.29 -7.92
C HIS A 100 -29.46 -9.48 -7.06
N VAL A 101 -28.26 -9.31 -7.63
CA VAL A 101 -27.01 -9.57 -6.93
C VAL A 101 -26.13 -8.32 -7.02
N PRO A 102 -25.73 -7.73 -5.87
CA PRO A 102 -24.82 -6.60 -5.89
C PRO A 102 -23.46 -7.00 -6.49
N PRO A 103 -22.76 -6.08 -7.19
CA PRO A 103 -21.46 -6.36 -7.79
C PRO A 103 -20.41 -6.92 -6.83
N PHE A 104 -20.45 -6.51 -5.56
CA PHE A 104 -19.55 -6.99 -4.53
C PHE A 104 -20.32 -7.34 -3.26
N ASN A 105 -19.79 -8.30 -2.50
CA ASN A 105 -20.31 -8.65 -1.20
C ASN A 105 -20.16 -7.47 -0.21
N ARG A 106 -21.22 -7.13 0.52
CA ARG A 106 -21.26 -5.97 1.41
C ARG A 106 -20.27 -6.07 2.58
N ASP A 107 -20.07 -7.26 3.14
CA ASP A 107 -19.14 -7.49 4.25
C ASP A 107 -17.69 -7.37 3.79
N ASP A 108 -17.40 -7.81 2.56
CA ASP A 108 -16.08 -7.62 1.95
C ASP A 108 -15.80 -6.13 1.71
N ILE A 109 -16.76 -5.35 1.20
CA ILE A 109 -16.63 -3.89 1.04
C ILE A 109 -16.47 -3.18 2.40
N ALA A 110 -17.22 -3.59 3.42
CA ALA A 110 -17.04 -3.06 4.77
C ALA A 110 -15.65 -3.39 5.33
N THR A 111 -15.11 -4.57 5.01
CA THR A 111 -13.75 -4.97 5.37
C THR A 111 -12.71 -4.09 4.67
N PHE A 112 -12.88 -3.84 3.38
CA PHE A 112 -12.05 -2.92 2.62
C PHE A 112 -12.01 -1.53 3.28
N GLN A 113 -13.17 -0.96 3.61
CA GLN A 113 -13.26 0.32 4.31
C GLN A 113 -12.54 0.33 5.66
N ARG A 114 -12.70 -0.72 6.48
CA ARG A 114 -11.99 -0.83 7.77
C ARG A 114 -10.48 -0.87 7.59
N VAL A 115 -9.98 -1.61 6.60
CA VAL A 115 -8.53 -1.69 6.30
C VAL A 115 -8.00 -0.33 5.84
N ILE A 116 -8.74 0.39 4.98
CA ILE A 116 -8.38 1.74 4.53
C ILE A 116 -8.30 2.70 5.74
N ASN A 117 -9.32 2.75 6.57
CA ASN A 117 -9.36 3.63 7.75
C ASN A 117 -8.24 3.32 8.75
N ARG A 118 -7.95 2.04 8.98
CA ARG A 118 -6.83 1.61 9.83
C ARG A 118 -5.48 2.02 9.24
N THR A 119 -5.35 1.96 7.91
CA THR A 119 -4.13 2.40 7.21
C THR A 119 -3.94 3.90 7.32
N LEU A 120 -5.01 4.70 7.16
CA LEU A 120 -4.98 6.15 7.35
C LEU A 120 -4.58 6.52 8.78
N ALA A 121 -5.18 5.89 9.79
CA ALA A 121 -4.82 6.14 11.19
C ALA A 121 -3.35 5.83 11.49
N LEU A 122 -2.80 4.77 10.90
CA LEU A 122 -1.38 4.45 11.01
C LEU A 122 -0.49 5.46 10.29
N ALA A 123 -0.89 5.90 9.09
CA ALA A 123 -0.18 6.92 8.33
C ALA A 123 -0.12 8.25 9.10
N GLU A 124 -1.25 8.69 9.66
CA GLU A 124 -1.33 9.86 10.54
C GLU A 124 -0.42 9.73 11.76
N ALA A 125 -0.40 8.57 12.41
CA ALA A 125 0.45 8.34 13.58
C ALA A 125 1.96 8.34 13.26
N LYS A 126 2.36 8.03 12.02
CA LYS A 126 3.79 7.82 11.66
C LYS A 126 4.37 8.93 10.79
N PHE A 127 3.54 9.57 9.98
CA PHE A 127 3.90 10.65 9.07
C PHE A 127 3.17 11.94 9.44
N HIS A 128 2.89 12.13 10.74
CA HIS A 128 2.19 13.32 11.23
C HIS A 128 2.96 14.59 10.86
N VAL A 129 2.27 15.58 10.29
CA VAL A 129 2.78 16.94 10.14
C VAL A 129 1.76 17.89 10.74
N PRO A 130 2.13 18.69 11.76
CA PRO A 130 1.21 19.62 12.41
C PRO A 130 0.51 20.54 11.42
N GLY A 131 -0.82 20.59 11.49
CA GLY A 131 -1.66 21.42 10.63
C GLY A 131 -1.83 20.92 9.19
N GLN A 132 -1.35 19.72 8.86
CA GLN A 132 -1.46 19.13 7.52
C GLN A 132 -1.97 17.69 7.59
N PRO A 133 -3.29 17.49 7.79
CA PRO A 133 -3.87 16.16 7.83
C PRO A 133 -3.72 15.44 6.49
N LEU A 134 -3.76 14.12 6.55
CA LEU A 134 -3.78 13.20 5.43
C LEU A 134 -5.22 12.87 5.06
N TYR A 135 -5.49 12.90 3.76
CA TYR A 135 -6.74 12.49 3.15
C TYR A 135 -6.48 11.27 2.27
N LEU A 136 -7.40 10.31 2.26
CA LEU A 136 -7.36 9.24 1.26
C LEU A 136 -7.45 9.87 -0.13
N THR A 137 -6.58 9.47 -1.06
CA THR A 137 -6.58 10.00 -2.43
C THR A 137 -6.66 8.89 -3.47
N SER A 138 -6.83 9.30 -4.72
CA SER A 138 -6.91 8.43 -5.88
C SER A 138 -5.65 8.56 -6.75
N PRO A 139 -5.19 7.46 -7.36
CA PRO A 139 -5.81 6.13 -7.32
C PRO A 139 -5.50 5.36 -6.01
N THR A 140 -6.49 4.63 -5.49
CA THR A 140 -6.34 3.61 -4.44
C THR A 140 -6.91 2.31 -5.01
N PHE A 141 -6.06 1.31 -5.23
CA PHE A 141 -6.38 0.24 -6.16
C PHE A 141 -5.73 -1.09 -5.80
N PHE A 142 -6.42 -2.17 -6.17
CA PHE A 142 -5.85 -3.50 -6.19
C PHE A 142 -5.02 -3.70 -7.45
N THR A 143 -3.96 -4.49 -7.33
CA THR A 143 -3.16 -4.97 -8.47
C THR A 143 -3.04 -6.47 -8.43
N ARG A 144 -3.19 -7.11 -9.59
CA ARG A 144 -2.70 -8.45 -9.87
C ARG A 144 -1.57 -8.36 -10.89
N ILE A 145 -0.43 -8.97 -10.60
CA ILE A 145 0.66 -9.17 -11.54
C ILE A 145 0.80 -10.66 -11.81
N ASN A 146 0.55 -11.10 -13.05
CA ASN A 146 0.67 -12.49 -13.47
C ASN A 146 1.98 -12.73 -14.23
N GLY A 147 2.90 -13.48 -13.64
CA GLY A 147 4.22 -13.75 -14.24
C GLY A 147 4.18 -14.63 -15.49
N SER A 148 3.06 -15.30 -15.75
CA SER A 148 2.91 -16.17 -16.94
C SER A 148 2.45 -15.42 -18.20
N VAL A 149 2.22 -14.10 -18.11
CA VAL A 149 1.72 -13.28 -19.23
C VAL A 149 2.79 -12.26 -19.62
N PRO A 150 3.22 -12.22 -20.90
CA PRO A 150 4.19 -11.22 -21.35
C PRO A 150 3.55 -9.82 -21.46
N PRO A 151 4.35 -8.74 -21.31
CA PRO A 151 3.89 -7.38 -21.55
C PRO A 151 3.46 -7.19 -23.00
N LYS A 152 2.39 -6.41 -23.23
CA LYS A 152 1.90 -6.09 -24.59
C LYS A 152 1.92 -4.59 -24.88
N THR A 153 1.85 -3.77 -23.85
CA THR A 153 1.81 -2.31 -23.91
C THR A 153 2.86 -1.72 -22.96
N LYS A 154 3.15 -0.42 -23.09
CA LYS A 154 4.03 0.28 -22.13
C LYS A 154 3.47 0.26 -20.71
N HIS A 155 2.15 0.26 -20.56
CA HIS A 155 1.48 0.21 -19.26
C HIS A 155 1.59 -1.16 -18.55
N ASP A 156 2.06 -2.19 -19.26
CA ASP A 156 2.33 -3.50 -18.69
C ASP A 156 3.73 -3.60 -18.03
N VAL A 157 4.58 -2.59 -18.25
CA VAL A 157 5.95 -2.53 -17.74
C VAL A 157 5.92 -1.99 -16.30
N TYR A 158 5.45 -2.81 -15.36
CA TYR A 158 5.28 -2.44 -13.95
C TYR A 158 6.59 -2.37 -13.15
N TRP A 159 7.71 -2.82 -13.73
CA TRP A 159 9.00 -2.93 -13.06
C TRP A 159 9.90 -1.70 -13.21
N GLU A 160 9.42 -0.66 -13.91
CA GLU A 160 10.14 0.60 -14.02
C GLU A 160 10.21 1.32 -12.66
N THR A 161 11.40 1.87 -12.38
CA THR A 161 11.59 2.70 -11.20
C THR A 161 10.85 4.02 -11.37
N HIS A 162 10.09 4.40 -10.34
CA HIS A 162 9.32 5.64 -10.32
C HIS A 162 9.30 6.25 -8.91
N ILE A 163 8.80 7.48 -8.85
CA ILE A 163 8.55 8.23 -7.62
C ILE A 163 7.06 8.58 -7.62
N ASP A 164 6.33 8.13 -6.61
CA ASP A 164 4.88 8.25 -6.55
C ASP A 164 4.40 9.70 -6.63
N ARG A 165 5.07 10.62 -5.91
CA ARG A 165 4.72 12.04 -6.00
C ARG A 165 4.91 12.61 -7.40
N ILE A 166 5.96 12.21 -8.12
CA ILE A 166 6.16 12.68 -9.50
C ILE A 166 5.10 12.09 -10.43
N GLN A 167 4.75 10.82 -10.22
CA GLN A 167 3.79 10.10 -11.05
C GLN A 167 2.34 10.58 -10.86
N TYR A 168 1.93 10.87 -9.62
CA TYR A 168 0.55 11.19 -9.26
C TYR A 168 0.33 12.62 -8.76
N GLY A 169 1.40 13.40 -8.57
CA GLY A 169 1.40 14.81 -8.20
C GLY A 169 1.15 15.09 -6.71
N SER A 170 0.08 14.52 -6.14
CA SER A 170 -0.40 14.89 -4.80
C SER A 170 -0.10 13.88 -3.69
N PHE A 171 0.55 12.76 -4.03
CA PHE A 171 0.83 11.72 -3.04
C PHE A 171 1.84 12.23 -2.01
N ALA A 172 1.49 12.05 -0.74
CA ALA A 172 2.32 12.35 0.42
C ALA A 172 2.80 11.07 1.12
N VAL A 173 1.91 10.08 1.24
CA VAL A 173 2.24 8.77 1.81
C VAL A 173 1.60 7.68 0.96
N THR A 174 2.37 6.63 0.66
CA THR A 174 1.90 5.44 -0.04
C THR A 174 1.98 4.24 0.90
N ALA A 175 0.97 3.38 0.86
CA ALA A 175 0.98 2.09 1.53
C ALA A 175 0.60 0.96 0.56
N LEU A 176 1.30 -0.17 0.64
CA LEU A 176 1.02 -1.41 -0.07
C LEU A 176 0.73 -2.52 0.93
N LEU A 177 -0.49 -3.03 0.93
CA LEU A 177 -0.87 -4.24 1.64
C LEU A 177 -0.73 -5.45 0.72
N TYR A 178 0.18 -6.35 1.06
CA TYR A 178 0.40 -7.60 0.34
C TYR A 178 -0.66 -8.64 0.71
N LEU A 179 -1.33 -9.19 -0.31
CA LEU A 179 -2.45 -10.12 -0.10
C LEU A 179 -2.03 -11.60 -0.21
N ASN A 180 -0.81 -11.86 -0.68
CA ASN A 180 -0.23 -13.19 -0.77
C ASN A 180 1.31 -13.15 -0.70
N SER A 181 1.96 -14.31 -0.65
CA SER A 181 3.35 -14.44 -0.23
C SER A 181 4.30 -14.85 -1.35
N LEU A 182 5.45 -14.20 -1.39
CA LEU A 182 6.60 -14.64 -2.18
C LEU A 182 7.08 -16.01 -1.69
N GLY A 183 7.37 -16.92 -2.61
CA GLY A 183 7.85 -18.28 -2.34
C GLY A 183 6.74 -19.30 -2.06
N THR A 184 5.53 -18.84 -1.74
CA THR A 184 4.34 -19.71 -1.61
C THR A 184 3.42 -19.59 -2.82
N ASP A 185 3.06 -18.36 -3.20
CA ASP A 185 2.05 -18.10 -4.23
C ASP A 185 2.63 -17.63 -5.56
N PHE A 186 3.83 -17.05 -5.53
CA PHE A 186 4.55 -16.53 -6.69
C PHE A 186 6.06 -16.46 -6.44
N THR A 187 6.85 -16.26 -7.50
CA THR A 187 8.31 -16.04 -7.46
C THR A 187 8.70 -14.73 -8.14
N GLY A 188 9.85 -14.16 -7.77
CA GLY A 188 10.22 -12.79 -8.19
C GLY A 188 9.42 -11.72 -7.44
N GLY A 189 9.10 -10.59 -8.08
CA GLY A 189 8.09 -9.66 -7.55
C GLY A 189 8.43 -8.90 -6.26
N ARG A 190 9.70 -8.88 -5.81
CA ARG A 190 10.10 -8.08 -4.64
C ARG A 190 9.96 -6.61 -4.92
N PHE A 191 9.63 -5.85 -3.88
CA PHE A 191 9.62 -4.39 -3.96
C PHE A 191 11.03 -3.88 -3.71
N LEU A 192 11.47 -2.92 -4.52
CA LEU A 192 12.83 -2.41 -4.54
C LEU A 192 12.77 -0.91 -4.26
N PHE A 193 13.37 -0.46 -3.16
CA PHE A 193 13.73 0.96 -3.04
C PHE A 193 15.10 1.15 -3.68
N VAL A 194 15.21 2.14 -4.56
CA VAL A 194 16.42 2.50 -5.27
C VAL A 194 16.91 3.82 -4.71
N ASN A 195 18.13 3.84 -4.16
CA ASN A 195 18.74 5.08 -3.70
C ASN A 195 19.68 5.68 -4.78
N SER A 196 20.17 6.88 -4.53
CA SER A 196 21.07 7.61 -5.43
C SER A 196 22.46 6.96 -5.58
N SER A 197 22.84 6.03 -4.72
CA SER A 197 24.09 5.28 -4.78
C SER A 197 23.97 3.91 -5.46
N GLU A 198 22.84 3.63 -6.13
CA GLU A 198 22.48 2.34 -6.75
C GLU A 198 22.34 1.16 -5.77
N GLU A 199 22.38 1.40 -4.45
CA GLU A 199 22.03 0.37 -3.49
C GLU A 199 20.52 0.14 -3.50
N VAL A 200 20.14 -1.14 -3.49
CA VAL A 200 18.75 -1.56 -3.58
C VAL A 200 18.32 -2.23 -2.29
N TYR A 201 17.44 -1.55 -1.54
CA TYR A 201 16.78 -2.15 -0.39
C TYR A 201 15.56 -2.96 -0.85
N ARG A 202 15.54 -4.25 -0.51
CA ARG A 202 14.51 -5.19 -0.98
C ARG A 202 13.50 -5.48 0.11
N VAL A 203 12.23 -5.35 -0.21
CA VAL A 203 11.13 -5.77 0.65
C VAL A 203 10.45 -6.98 0.04
N GLU A 204 10.44 -8.06 0.81
CA GLU A 204 9.73 -9.28 0.44
C GLU A 204 8.22 -9.12 0.68
N PRO A 205 7.38 -9.33 -0.36
CA PRO A 205 5.94 -9.47 -0.21
C PRO A 205 5.59 -10.65 0.68
N ARG A 206 4.80 -10.41 1.71
CA ARG A 206 4.26 -11.45 2.60
C ARG A 206 2.80 -11.18 2.82
N ARG A 207 1.97 -12.22 2.79
CA ARG A 207 0.55 -12.10 3.11
C ARG A 207 0.35 -11.29 4.40
N ALA A 208 -0.60 -10.37 4.37
CA ALA A 208 -0.95 -9.47 5.47
C ALA A 208 0.14 -8.47 5.90
N ARG A 209 1.26 -8.36 5.18
CA ARG A 209 2.27 -7.33 5.42
C ARG A 209 1.84 -6.02 4.78
N LEU A 210 1.92 -4.95 5.56
CA LEU A 210 1.83 -3.57 5.06
C LEU A 210 3.25 -3.01 4.91
N LEU A 211 3.56 -2.49 3.73
CA LEU A 211 4.69 -1.59 3.50
C LEU A 211 4.13 -0.17 3.37
N MET A 212 4.69 0.81 4.05
CA MET A 212 4.25 2.21 3.99
C MET A 212 5.48 3.12 3.92
N PHE A 213 5.42 4.17 3.12
CA PHE A 213 6.54 5.10 2.95
C PHE A 213 6.05 6.49 2.51
N SER A 214 6.85 7.52 2.78
CA SER A 214 6.62 8.86 2.22
C SER A 214 6.82 8.85 0.69
N SER A 215 5.91 9.47 -0.06
CA SER A 215 5.84 9.29 -1.52
C SER A 215 6.86 10.11 -2.33
N GLY A 216 7.77 10.83 -1.65
CA GLY A 216 8.75 11.73 -2.26
C GLY A 216 9.95 11.03 -2.89
N SER A 217 10.85 11.82 -3.47
CA SER A 217 12.03 11.33 -4.20
C SER A 217 12.99 10.49 -3.37
N GLU A 218 12.93 10.58 -2.04
CA GLU A 218 13.71 9.73 -1.12
C GLU A 218 13.30 8.24 -1.16
N ASN A 219 12.17 7.95 -1.80
CA ASN A 219 11.61 6.63 -1.96
C ASN A 219 11.37 6.28 -3.43
N ALA A 220 12.30 6.60 -4.33
CA ALA A 220 12.30 6.03 -5.67
C ALA A 220 12.27 4.50 -5.58
N HIS A 221 11.38 3.85 -6.33
CA HIS A 221 11.14 2.44 -6.17
C HIS A 221 10.61 1.75 -7.42
N GLY A 222 10.71 0.42 -7.45
CA GLY A 222 10.19 -0.44 -8.50
C GLY A 222 9.86 -1.84 -7.97
N VAL A 223 9.48 -2.74 -8.86
CA VAL A 223 9.13 -4.12 -8.51
C VAL A 223 9.91 -5.07 -9.41
N GLU A 224 10.57 -6.08 -8.84
CA GLU A 224 11.17 -7.16 -9.63
C GLU A 224 10.09 -7.84 -10.49
N GLN A 225 10.45 -8.35 -11.65
CA GLN A 225 9.49 -9.11 -12.44
C GLN A 225 9.00 -10.34 -11.65
N VAL A 226 7.69 -10.53 -11.62
CA VAL A 226 7.07 -11.78 -11.17
C VAL A 226 7.34 -12.82 -12.25
N VAL A 227 7.96 -13.93 -11.86
CA VAL A 227 8.40 -14.99 -12.79
C VAL A 227 7.35 -16.10 -12.89
N GLN A 228 6.79 -16.52 -11.75
CA GLN A 228 5.75 -17.55 -11.70
C GLN A 228 4.65 -17.15 -10.73
N GLY A 229 3.43 -17.64 -10.97
CA GLY A 229 2.28 -17.34 -10.13
C GLY A 229 1.70 -15.93 -10.33
N SER A 230 0.91 -15.49 -9.35
CA SER A 230 0.27 -14.16 -9.39
C SER A 230 0.48 -13.43 -8.07
N ARG A 231 1.02 -12.22 -8.13
CA ARG A 231 1.19 -11.33 -6.98
C ARG A 231 -0.03 -10.42 -6.85
N PHE A 232 -0.62 -10.36 -5.65
CA PHE A 232 -1.76 -9.50 -5.34
C PHE A 232 -1.38 -8.48 -4.25
N ALA A 233 -1.71 -7.21 -4.48
CA ALA A 233 -1.52 -6.15 -3.51
C ALA A 233 -2.66 -5.14 -3.58
N LEU A 234 -2.89 -4.43 -2.48
CA LEU A 234 -3.73 -3.24 -2.40
C LEU A 234 -2.83 -2.03 -2.13
N THR A 235 -2.79 -1.10 -3.08
CA THR A 235 -2.11 0.19 -2.95
C THR A 235 -3.08 1.24 -2.44
N ILE A 236 -2.70 1.93 -1.38
CA ILE A 236 -3.49 2.95 -0.67
C ILE A 236 -2.64 4.21 -0.61
N ALA A 237 -3.17 5.30 -1.17
CA ALA A 237 -2.44 6.55 -1.25
C ALA A 237 -3.12 7.63 -0.41
N PHE A 238 -2.30 8.49 0.17
CA PHE A 238 -2.74 9.64 0.96
C PHE A 238 -2.12 10.94 0.45
N THR A 239 -2.89 12.01 0.53
CA THR A 239 -2.50 13.37 0.14
C THR A 239 -2.62 14.32 1.33
N ARG A 240 -1.87 15.43 1.32
CA ARG A 240 -2.09 16.57 2.25
C ARG A 240 -2.95 17.68 1.63
N ASP A 241 -3.37 17.50 0.38
CA ASP A 241 -4.24 18.42 -0.35
C ASP A 241 -5.68 17.93 -0.29
N ALA A 242 -6.51 18.59 0.53
CA ALA A 242 -7.93 18.27 0.69
C ALA A 242 -8.71 18.31 -0.64
N THR A 243 -8.26 19.08 -1.64
CA THR A 243 -8.91 19.14 -2.96
C THR A 243 -8.69 17.88 -3.80
N LYS A 244 -7.81 16.99 -3.33
CA LYS A 244 -7.46 15.70 -3.96
C LYS A 244 -8.01 14.51 -3.17
N GLU A 245 -8.87 14.73 -2.19
CA GLU A 245 -9.53 13.65 -1.46
C GLU A 245 -10.35 12.77 -2.41
N ALA A 246 -10.23 11.45 -2.24
CA ALA A 246 -10.98 10.48 -3.02
C ALA A 246 -12.49 10.63 -2.77
N PRO A 247 -13.34 10.41 -3.79
CA PRO A 247 -14.78 10.40 -3.58
C PRO A 247 -15.18 9.27 -2.61
N PRO A 248 -16.36 9.35 -1.98
CA PRO A 248 -16.88 8.23 -1.20
C PRO A 248 -17.03 6.99 -2.09
N LEU A 249 -16.81 5.80 -1.53
CA LEU A 249 -17.06 4.54 -2.23
C LEU A 249 -18.51 4.46 -2.68
N ARG A 250 -18.72 3.98 -3.91
CA ARG A 250 -20.06 3.62 -4.38
C ARG A 250 -20.59 2.46 -3.54
N GLN A 251 -21.78 2.66 -2.97
CA GLN A 251 -22.52 1.66 -2.21
C GLN A 251 -23.41 0.80 -3.13
#